data_AF-M4VET8-F1
#
_entry.id   AF-M4VET8-F1
#
_cell.length_a   1.000
_cell.length_b   1.000
_cell.length_c   1.000
_cell.angle_alpha   90.00
_cell.angle_beta   90.00
_cell.angle_gamma   90.00
#
_symmetry.space_group_name_H-M   'P 1'
#
loop_
_entity.id
_entity.type
_entity.pdbx_description
1 polymer ?
#
loop_
_entity_poly.entity_id
_entity_poly.type
_entity_poly.pdbx_seq_one_letter_code
_entity_poly.pdbx_strand_id
1 'polypeptide(L)'
;MRSLLLVVVLLASQTVFSQVRRITPAEARTRVERSTTYQEIMAVRNSGREITRDARLMEKVNRMIELNMRDVIPLSADGRGKLVKLINVSPTDVLTQVLHLTSVVKDTSTPAATRESARKALDLMIKSAHNVNSLAVNSAQARAQELLVTKIIELSNKISTLSFGTASRDFVSKYERALIEGKTVDEAIRIASNGKFTERDLRECT
;
A
#
# COMPACT_ATOMS: atom_id res chain seq x y z
N MET A 1 -40.87 4.87 49.70
CA MET A 1 -39.53 5.50 49.56
C MET A 1 -38.68 4.63 48.64
N ARG A 2 -38.75 4.86 47.33
CA ARG A 2 -38.02 4.12 46.28
C ARG A 2 -37.76 5.09 45.13
N SER A 3 -36.70 5.88 45.21
CA SER A 3 -36.19 6.70 44.09
C SER A 3 -34.90 7.38 44.54
N LEU A 4 -33.80 6.63 44.69
CA LEU A 4 -32.46 7.20 44.92
C LEU A 4 -31.41 6.10 44.78
N LEU A 5 -31.31 5.48 43.60
CA LEU A 5 -30.20 4.57 43.26
C LEU A 5 -30.25 4.23 41.76
N LEU A 6 -30.23 5.24 40.89
CA LEU A 6 -30.21 5.00 39.43
C LEU A 6 -29.61 6.15 38.62
N VAL A 7 -28.62 6.88 39.16
CA VAL A 7 -27.96 7.98 38.42
C VAL A 7 -26.43 7.84 38.35
N VAL A 8 -25.81 6.81 38.93
CA VAL A 8 -24.32 6.74 39.03
C VAL A 8 -23.65 5.69 38.13
N VAL A 9 -24.38 4.95 37.28
CA VAL A 9 -23.75 3.88 36.46
C VAL A 9 -23.74 4.18 34.95
N LEU A 10 -24.11 5.39 34.52
CA LEU A 10 -24.32 5.71 33.10
C LEU A 10 -23.27 6.64 32.46
N LEU A 11 -22.05 6.71 33.00
CA LEU A 11 -20.99 7.61 32.48
C LEU A 11 -19.61 6.97 32.24
N ALA A 12 -19.48 5.64 32.29
CA ALA A 12 -18.18 4.97 32.09
C ALA A 12 -18.06 4.13 30.81
N SER A 13 -19.01 4.23 29.87
CA SER A 13 -18.84 3.68 28.51
C SER A 13 -18.52 4.80 27.52
N GLN A 14 -17.61 5.72 27.89
CA GLN A 14 -16.85 6.41 26.87
C GLN A 14 -16.01 5.34 26.17
N THR A 15 -16.51 4.94 25.01
CA THR A 15 -15.79 4.21 23.99
C THR A 15 -14.36 4.75 23.93
N VAL A 16 -13.42 3.98 24.48
CA VAL A 16 -12.02 4.11 24.11
C VAL A 16 -11.99 3.69 22.65
N PHE A 17 -12.25 4.64 21.75
CA PHE A 17 -11.82 4.53 20.37
C PHE A 17 -10.32 4.37 20.49
N SER A 18 -9.84 3.12 20.43
CA SER A 18 -8.42 2.84 20.46
C SER A 18 -7.82 3.61 19.30
N GLN A 19 -7.18 4.75 19.59
CA GLN A 19 -6.54 5.56 18.58
C GLN A 19 -5.50 4.67 17.90
N VAL A 20 -5.64 4.50 16.59
CA VAL A 20 -4.66 3.73 15.82
C VAL A 20 -3.39 4.56 15.80
N ARG A 21 -2.37 4.13 16.53
CA ARG A 21 -1.06 4.78 16.52
C ARG A 21 -0.35 4.49 15.19
N ARG A 22 0.23 5.53 14.57
CA ARG A 22 1.20 5.36 13.50
C ARG A 22 2.32 4.42 13.95
N ILE A 23 2.73 3.52 13.06
CA ILE A 23 3.89 2.65 13.28
C ILE A 23 5.02 3.03 12.33
N THR A 24 6.26 2.78 12.73
CA THR A 24 7.43 2.98 11.85
C THR A 24 7.52 1.88 10.80
N PRO A 25 8.28 2.06 9.70
CA PRO A 25 8.54 0.99 8.74
C PRO A 25 9.14 -0.28 9.38
N ALA A 26 10.04 -0.12 10.36
CA ALA A 26 10.65 -1.25 11.06
C ALA A 26 9.65 -2.01 11.95
N GLU A 27 8.78 -1.28 12.65
CA GLU A 27 7.67 -1.88 13.42
C GLU A 27 6.70 -2.62 12.48
N ALA A 28 6.37 -2.01 11.33
CA ALA A 28 5.51 -2.63 10.32
C ALA A 28 6.11 -3.94 9.81
N ARG A 29 7.40 -3.94 9.45
CA ARG A 29 8.12 -5.12 9.00
C ARG A 29 8.09 -6.24 10.05
N THR A 30 8.38 -5.90 11.30
CA THR A 30 8.35 -6.86 12.41
C THR A 30 6.97 -7.49 12.59
N ARG A 31 5.89 -6.70 12.46
CA ARG A 31 4.52 -7.21 12.54
C ARG A 31 4.16 -8.12 11.36
N VAL A 32 4.61 -7.77 10.16
CA VAL A 32 4.42 -8.59 8.95
C VAL A 32 5.12 -9.93 9.12
N GLU A 33 6.41 -9.91 9.48
CA GLU A 33 7.23 -11.12 9.64
C GLU A 33 6.69 -12.07 10.72
N ARG A 34 6.03 -11.53 11.76
CA ARG A 34 5.36 -12.31 12.81
C ARG A 34 3.96 -12.80 12.44
N SER A 35 3.38 -12.34 11.34
CA SER A 35 2.02 -12.72 10.96
C SER A 35 1.96 -14.12 10.35
N THR A 36 0.95 -14.91 10.74
CA THR A 36 0.76 -16.26 10.18
C THR A 36 0.49 -16.23 8.68
N THR A 37 -0.22 -15.20 8.19
CA THR A 37 -0.44 -15.01 6.75
C THR A 37 0.87 -14.84 5.99
N TYR A 38 1.81 -14.02 6.49
CA TYR A 38 3.12 -13.88 5.88
C TYR A 38 3.91 -15.19 5.88
N GLN A 39 3.92 -15.90 7.00
CA GLN A 39 4.61 -17.20 7.09
C GLN A 39 4.08 -18.21 6.08
N GLU A 40 2.76 -18.28 5.90
CA GLU A 40 2.12 -19.13 4.88
C GLU A 40 2.47 -18.69 3.45
N ILE A 41 2.48 -17.38 3.18
CA ILE A 41 2.93 -16.83 1.88
C ILE A 41 4.37 -17.27 1.58
N MET A 42 5.27 -17.10 2.56
CA MET A 42 6.68 -17.47 2.39
C MET A 42 6.84 -18.97 2.23
N ALA A 43 6.06 -19.80 2.92
CA ALA A 43 6.08 -21.25 2.73
C ALA A 43 5.66 -21.68 1.31
N VAL A 44 4.59 -21.08 0.77
CA VAL A 44 4.14 -21.33 -0.61
C VAL A 44 5.20 -20.88 -1.61
N ARG A 45 5.75 -19.68 -1.44
CA ARG A 45 6.79 -19.13 -2.33
C ARG A 45 8.09 -19.95 -2.28
N ASN A 46 8.53 -20.36 -1.10
CA ASN A 46 9.71 -21.22 -0.95
C ASN A 46 9.51 -22.61 -1.56
N SER A 47 8.25 -23.06 -1.71
CA SER A 47 7.91 -24.29 -2.45
C SER A 47 7.83 -24.11 -3.96
N GLY A 48 8.15 -22.92 -4.49
CA GLY A 48 8.09 -22.61 -5.92
C GLY A 48 6.67 -22.45 -6.47
N ARG A 49 5.68 -22.28 -5.58
CA ARG A 49 4.27 -22.11 -5.94
C ARG A 49 3.84 -20.66 -5.76
N GLU A 50 2.79 -20.29 -6.47
CA GLU A 50 2.18 -18.96 -6.41
C GLU A 50 1.04 -18.91 -5.40
N ILE A 51 0.87 -17.77 -4.74
CA ILE A 51 -0.23 -17.53 -3.80
C ILE A 51 -1.58 -17.63 -4.51
N THR A 52 -1.65 -17.17 -5.75
CA THR A 52 -2.88 -17.15 -6.57
C THR A 52 -3.40 -18.54 -6.93
N ARG A 53 -2.57 -19.58 -6.80
CA ARG A 53 -2.95 -20.98 -7.06
C ARG A 53 -3.43 -21.72 -5.81
N ASP A 54 -3.29 -21.13 -4.62
CA ASP A 54 -3.80 -21.66 -3.37
C ASP A 54 -5.06 -20.88 -2.97
N ALA A 55 -6.24 -21.43 -3.26
CA ALA A 55 -7.52 -20.77 -3.02
C ALA A 55 -7.70 -20.35 -1.54
N ARG A 56 -7.25 -21.18 -0.59
CA ARG A 56 -7.37 -20.91 0.85
C ARG A 56 -6.46 -19.75 1.25
N LEU A 57 -5.21 -19.77 0.80
CA LEU A 57 -4.27 -18.68 1.08
C LEU A 57 -4.73 -17.39 0.39
N MET A 58 -5.25 -17.48 -0.83
CA MET A 58 -5.77 -16.35 -1.57
C MET A 58 -6.94 -15.68 -0.83
N GLU A 59 -7.90 -16.47 -0.33
CA GLU A 59 -8.96 -15.93 0.52
C GLU A 59 -8.41 -15.22 1.76
N LYS A 60 -7.43 -15.84 2.45
CA LYS A 60 -6.78 -15.25 3.63
C LYS A 60 -6.09 -13.91 3.30
N VAL A 61 -5.38 -13.84 2.18
CA VAL A 61 -4.71 -12.62 1.71
C VAL A 61 -5.72 -11.54 1.34
N ASN A 62 -6.78 -11.89 0.60
CA ASN A 62 -7.85 -10.94 0.26
C ASN A 62 -8.52 -10.36 1.51
N ARG A 63 -8.81 -11.21 2.50
CA ARG A 63 -9.40 -10.77 3.77
C ARG A 63 -8.47 -9.85 4.55
N MET A 64 -7.18 -10.16 4.59
CA MET A 64 -6.16 -9.29 5.19
C MET A 64 -6.10 -7.93 4.49
N ILE A 65 -6.09 -7.89 3.16
CA ILE A 65 -6.12 -6.64 2.38
C ILE A 65 -7.37 -5.85 2.74
N GLU A 66 -8.54 -6.48 2.73
CA GLU A 66 -9.81 -5.84 3.04
C GLU A 66 -9.82 -5.25 4.45
N LEU A 67 -9.44 -6.00 5.47
CA LEU A 67 -9.40 -5.53 6.86
C LEU A 67 -8.45 -4.34 7.06
N ASN A 68 -7.32 -4.34 6.36
CA ASN A 68 -6.36 -3.25 6.46
C ASN A 68 -6.83 -2.02 5.68
N MET A 69 -7.40 -2.20 4.48
CA MET A 69 -7.57 -1.12 3.51
C MET A 69 -9.00 -0.60 3.33
N ARG A 70 -10.04 -1.30 3.79
CA ARG A 70 -11.46 -0.92 3.56
C ARG A 70 -11.79 0.52 3.96
N ASP A 71 -11.18 1.01 5.04
CA ASP A 71 -11.41 2.35 5.59
C ASP A 71 -10.35 3.38 5.11
N VAL A 72 -9.44 2.95 4.23
CA VAL A 72 -8.29 3.70 3.72
C VAL A 72 -8.48 4.05 2.25
N ILE A 73 -8.80 3.06 1.42
CA ILE A 73 -9.06 3.25 -0.01
C ILE A 73 -10.16 2.26 -0.40
N PRO A 74 -11.22 2.70 -1.12
CA PRO A 74 -12.19 1.77 -1.68
C PRO A 74 -11.49 0.89 -2.73
N LEU A 75 -11.34 -0.40 -2.44
CA LEU A 75 -10.72 -1.35 -3.35
C LEU A 75 -11.77 -2.17 -4.09
N SER A 76 -11.78 -2.06 -5.42
CA SER A 76 -12.50 -2.98 -6.30
C SER A 76 -11.84 -4.37 -6.29
N ALA A 77 -12.50 -5.36 -6.90
CA ALA A 77 -11.90 -6.68 -7.10
C ALA A 77 -10.58 -6.60 -7.91
N ASP A 78 -10.55 -5.76 -8.95
CA ASP A 78 -9.33 -5.49 -9.73
C ASP A 78 -8.22 -4.87 -8.87
N GLY A 79 -8.54 -3.88 -8.04
CA GLY A 79 -7.59 -3.27 -7.11
C GLY A 79 -6.98 -4.28 -6.12
N ARG A 80 -7.80 -5.19 -5.59
CA ARG A 80 -7.33 -6.30 -4.74
C ARG A 80 -6.41 -7.24 -5.52
N GLY A 81 -6.79 -7.64 -6.74
CA GLY A 81 -5.97 -8.50 -7.60
C GLY A 81 -4.60 -7.88 -7.92
N LYS A 82 -4.56 -6.57 -8.21
CA LYS A 82 -3.33 -5.80 -8.41
C LYS A 82 -2.42 -5.82 -7.17
N LEU A 83 -2.98 -5.66 -5.98
CA LEU A 83 -2.17 -5.71 -4.75
C LEU A 83 -1.63 -7.12 -4.47
N VAL A 84 -2.45 -8.14 -4.70
CA VAL A 84 -2.05 -9.56 -4.57
C VAL A 84 -0.89 -9.88 -5.51
N LYS A 85 -0.95 -9.36 -6.74
CA LYS A 85 0.12 -9.50 -7.73
C LYS A 85 1.45 -8.95 -7.21
N LEU A 86 1.43 -7.78 -6.57
CA LEU A 86 2.61 -7.19 -5.93
C LEU A 86 3.09 -8.03 -4.74
N ILE A 87 2.17 -8.49 -3.87
CA ILE A 87 2.48 -9.35 -2.73
C ILE A 87 3.12 -10.66 -3.18
N ASN A 88 2.68 -11.25 -4.30
CA ASN A 88 3.27 -12.48 -4.81
C ASN A 88 4.75 -12.33 -5.20
N VAL A 89 5.16 -11.12 -5.62
CA VAL A 89 6.53 -10.83 -6.03
C VAL A 89 7.41 -10.44 -4.85
N SER A 90 7.01 -9.43 -4.07
CA SER A 90 7.73 -9.04 -2.84
C SER A 90 6.77 -8.97 -1.65
N PRO A 91 6.48 -10.11 -0.99
CA PRO A 91 5.55 -10.15 0.14
C PRO A 91 5.99 -9.21 1.27
N THR A 92 7.27 -9.23 1.62
CA THR A 92 7.82 -8.47 2.74
C THR A 92 7.68 -6.98 2.52
N ASP A 93 8.13 -6.46 1.37
CA ASP A 93 8.15 -5.02 1.13
C ASP A 93 6.74 -4.47 0.95
N VAL A 94 5.89 -5.17 0.19
CA VAL A 94 4.52 -4.72 -0.09
C VAL A 94 3.67 -4.76 1.17
N LEU A 95 3.69 -5.84 1.94
CA LEU A 95 2.90 -5.92 3.17
C LEU A 95 3.39 -4.92 4.23
N THR A 96 4.71 -4.71 4.32
CA THR A 96 5.30 -3.70 5.22
C THR A 96 4.80 -2.31 4.84
N GLN A 97 4.86 -1.97 3.55
CA GLN A 97 4.43 -0.67 3.07
C GLN A 97 2.94 -0.45 3.23
N VAL A 98 2.11 -1.45 2.90
CA VAL A 98 0.65 -1.39 3.10
C VAL A 98 0.31 -1.15 4.57
N LEU A 99 0.91 -1.90 5.48
CA LEU A 99 0.64 -1.78 6.90
C LEU A 99 1.11 -0.43 7.46
N HIS A 100 2.30 0.02 7.06
CA HIS A 100 2.84 1.32 7.46
C HIS A 100 1.93 2.47 7.00
N LEU A 101 1.65 2.58 5.69
CA LEU A 101 0.84 3.66 5.14
C LEU A 101 -0.60 3.62 5.66
N THR A 102 -1.19 2.42 5.82
CA THR A 102 -2.49 2.26 6.47
C THR A 102 -2.50 2.82 7.88
N SER A 103 -1.45 2.58 8.68
CA SER A 103 -1.34 3.14 10.03
C SER A 103 -1.27 4.67 10.01
N VAL A 104 -0.53 5.25 9.06
CA VAL A 104 -0.42 6.71 8.88
C VAL A 104 -1.79 7.30 8.56
N VAL A 105 -2.56 6.67 7.68
CA VAL A 105 -3.89 7.13 7.29
C VAL A 105 -4.91 7.03 8.44
N LYS A 106 -4.83 5.97 9.23
CA LYS A 106 -5.76 5.71 10.35
C LYS A 106 -5.43 6.52 11.61
N ASP A 107 -4.20 7.00 11.74
CA ASP A 107 -3.80 7.82 12.88
C ASP A 107 -4.37 9.24 12.78
N THR A 108 -5.32 9.54 13.66
CA THR A 108 -5.99 10.85 13.68
C THR A 108 -5.08 11.99 14.10
N SER A 109 -3.96 11.70 14.78
CA SER A 109 -2.95 12.69 15.18
C SER A 109 -2.02 13.09 14.03
N THR A 110 -1.97 12.30 12.94
CA THR A 110 -1.17 12.61 11.75
C THR A 110 -1.82 13.77 10.96
N PRO A 111 -1.02 14.77 10.50
CA PRO A 111 -1.55 15.87 9.69
C PRO A 111 -2.33 15.41 8.47
N ALA A 112 -3.42 16.12 8.14
CA ALA A 112 -4.30 15.74 7.03
C ALA A 112 -3.55 15.59 5.69
N ALA A 113 -2.62 16.49 5.40
CA ALA A 113 -1.78 16.40 4.20
C ALA A 113 -0.92 15.12 4.16
N THR A 114 -0.33 14.73 5.29
CA THR A 114 0.46 13.48 5.39
C THR A 114 -0.42 12.25 5.23
N ARG A 115 -1.65 12.27 5.76
CA ARG A 115 -2.61 11.18 5.55
C ARG A 115 -3.03 11.08 4.08
N GLU A 116 -3.26 12.21 3.42
CA GLU A 116 -3.61 12.24 2.00
C GLU A 116 -2.46 11.74 1.13
N SER A 117 -1.22 12.17 1.38
CA SER A 117 -0.04 11.60 0.72
C SER A 117 0.05 10.09 0.94
N ALA A 118 -0.21 9.59 2.16
CA ALA A 118 -0.18 8.15 2.41
C ALA A 118 -1.29 7.39 1.66
N ARG A 119 -2.51 7.93 1.58
CA ARG A 119 -3.59 7.36 0.74
C ARG A 119 -3.17 7.36 -0.74
N LYS A 120 -2.58 8.46 -1.23
CA LYS A 120 -2.13 8.59 -2.61
C LYS A 120 -0.98 7.63 -2.93
N ALA A 121 -0.02 7.44 -2.03
CA ALA A 121 1.07 6.47 -2.23
C ALA A 121 0.54 5.04 -2.40
N LEU A 122 -0.41 4.62 -1.57
CA LEU A 122 -1.09 3.32 -1.71
C LEU A 122 -1.82 3.19 -3.06
N ASP A 123 -2.56 4.22 -3.45
CA ASP A 123 -3.30 4.27 -4.72
C ASP A 123 -2.38 4.18 -5.95
N LEU A 124 -1.28 4.95 -5.97
CA LEU A 124 -0.27 4.91 -7.04
C LEU A 124 0.43 3.56 -7.11
N MET A 125 0.74 2.94 -5.96
CA MET A 125 1.33 1.62 -5.91
C MET A 125 0.41 0.57 -6.56
N ILE A 126 -0.89 0.59 -6.24
CA ILE A 126 -1.89 -0.31 -6.82
C ILE A 126 -2.03 -0.08 -8.33
N LYS A 127 -2.12 1.18 -8.77
CA LYS A 127 -2.22 1.54 -10.20
C LYS A 127 -1.00 1.06 -10.98
N SER A 128 0.19 1.13 -10.39
CA SER A 128 1.44 0.71 -11.02
C SER A 128 1.63 -0.81 -11.10
N ALA A 129 0.78 -1.62 -10.45
CA ALA A 129 0.93 -3.07 -10.40
C ALA A 129 0.86 -3.78 -11.76
N HIS A 130 0.33 -3.11 -12.79
CA HIS A 130 0.32 -3.66 -14.14
C HIS A 130 1.74 -3.86 -14.72
N ASN A 131 2.74 -3.08 -14.26
CA ASN A 131 4.14 -3.18 -14.69
C ASN A 131 4.88 -4.43 -14.23
N VAL A 132 4.35 -5.09 -13.22
CA VAL A 132 5.00 -6.26 -12.61
C VAL A 132 4.45 -7.51 -13.29
N ASN A 133 5.23 -8.58 -13.39
CA ASN A 133 4.74 -9.92 -13.69
C ASN A 133 4.91 -10.79 -12.44
N SER A 134 3.82 -11.36 -11.94
CA SER A 134 3.86 -12.23 -10.76
C SER A 134 4.37 -13.65 -11.07
N LEU A 135 4.45 -14.02 -12.35
CA LEU A 135 4.87 -15.33 -12.83
C LEU A 135 6.29 -15.24 -13.41
N ALA A 136 7.30 -15.26 -12.54
CA ALA A 136 8.69 -15.31 -12.99
C ALA A 136 9.07 -16.75 -13.35
N VAL A 137 9.60 -16.97 -14.57
CA VAL A 137 9.96 -18.34 -15.01
C VAL A 137 11.36 -18.76 -14.58
N ASN A 138 12.16 -17.84 -14.04
CA ASN A 138 13.50 -18.12 -13.52
C ASN A 138 13.93 -17.07 -12.46
N SER A 139 15.06 -17.32 -11.81
CA SER A 139 15.60 -16.48 -10.73
C SER A 139 15.99 -15.08 -11.18
N ALA A 140 16.51 -14.91 -12.40
CA ALA A 140 16.87 -13.61 -12.95
C ALA A 140 15.63 -12.73 -13.17
N GLN A 141 14.57 -13.32 -13.73
CA GLN A 141 13.28 -12.64 -13.86
C GLN A 141 12.65 -12.35 -12.51
N ALA A 142 12.70 -13.29 -11.56
CA ALA A 142 12.16 -13.06 -10.21
C ALA A 142 12.82 -11.84 -9.55
N ARG A 143 14.16 -11.76 -9.63
CA ARG A 143 14.91 -10.62 -9.12
C ARG A 143 14.58 -9.32 -9.85
N ALA A 144 14.39 -9.35 -11.17
CA ALA A 144 13.99 -8.18 -11.94
C ALA A 144 12.59 -7.67 -11.52
N GLN A 145 11.65 -8.58 -11.29
CA GLN A 145 10.30 -8.23 -10.82
C GLN A 145 10.32 -7.68 -9.39
N GLU A 146 11.14 -8.23 -8.50
CA GLU A 146 11.36 -7.68 -7.15
C GLU A 146 11.91 -6.24 -7.21
N LEU A 147 12.90 -5.98 -8.06
CA LEU A 147 13.44 -4.63 -8.26
C LEU A 147 12.38 -3.66 -8.79
N LEU A 148 11.49 -4.10 -9.69
CA LEU A 148 10.37 -3.30 -10.16
C LEU A 148 9.39 -2.97 -9.04
N VAL A 149 9.08 -3.93 -8.16
CA VAL A 149 8.22 -3.68 -6.99
C VAL A 149 8.85 -2.66 -6.06
N THR A 150 10.15 -2.78 -5.75
CA THR A 150 10.88 -1.79 -4.94
C THR A 150 10.81 -0.39 -5.54
N LYS A 151 11.04 -0.29 -6.85
CA LYS A 151 10.94 0.96 -7.61
C LYS A 151 9.53 1.57 -7.54
N ILE A 152 8.48 0.75 -7.71
CA ILE A 152 7.09 1.19 -7.60
C ILE A 152 6.81 1.77 -6.22
N ILE A 153 7.25 1.10 -5.15
CA ILE A 153 7.05 1.56 -3.77
C ILE A 153 7.74 2.91 -3.55
N GLU A 154 9.01 3.02 -3.94
CA GLU A 154 9.81 4.24 -3.76
C GLU A 154 9.19 5.43 -4.50
N LEU A 155 8.87 5.26 -5.79
CA LEU A 155 8.30 6.33 -6.61
C LEU A 155 6.89 6.70 -6.18
N SER A 156 6.07 5.73 -5.76
CA SER A 156 4.72 6.02 -5.24
C SER A 156 4.79 6.88 -3.98
N ASN A 157 5.71 6.56 -3.06
CA ASN A 157 5.93 7.39 -1.87
C ASN A 157 6.40 8.79 -2.25
N LYS A 158 7.37 8.90 -3.16
CA LYS A 158 7.96 10.18 -3.53
C LYS A 158 7.00 11.08 -4.31
N ILE A 159 6.29 10.53 -5.30
CA ILE A 159 5.31 11.28 -6.10
C ILE A 159 4.12 11.71 -5.22
N SER A 160 3.72 10.90 -4.23
CA SER A 160 2.61 11.25 -3.34
C SER A 160 2.86 12.49 -2.46
N THR A 161 4.12 12.89 -2.27
CA THR A 161 4.46 14.09 -1.50
C THR A 161 4.57 15.35 -2.37
N LEU A 162 4.56 15.20 -3.70
CA LEU A 162 4.56 16.31 -4.66
C LEU A 162 3.18 16.99 -4.71
N SER A 163 2.85 17.75 -3.67
CA SER A 163 1.55 18.43 -3.52
C SER A 163 1.65 19.96 -3.46
N PHE A 164 2.86 20.50 -3.64
CA PHE A 164 3.18 21.92 -3.55
C PHE A 164 2.96 22.65 -4.88
N GLY A 165 1.92 23.50 -4.94
CA GLY A 165 1.62 24.32 -6.12
C GLY A 165 0.87 23.60 -7.24
N THR A 166 0.53 24.34 -8.30
CA THR A 166 -0.29 23.84 -9.42
C THR A 166 0.47 22.88 -10.33
N ALA A 167 1.75 23.13 -10.59
CA ALA A 167 2.57 22.31 -11.48
C ALA A 167 2.81 20.88 -10.93
N SER A 168 3.04 20.72 -9.63
CA SER A 168 3.20 19.40 -9.01
C SER A 168 1.89 18.60 -9.03
N ARG A 169 0.75 19.26 -8.78
CA ARG A 169 -0.57 18.63 -8.87
C ARG A 169 -0.91 18.21 -10.30
N ASP A 170 -0.58 19.04 -11.29
CA ASP A 170 -0.72 18.69 -12.71
C ASP A 170 0.16 17.49 -13.07
N PHE A 171 1.42 17.46 -12.61
CA PHE A 171 2.31 16.31 -12.78
C PHE A 171 1.70 15.03 -12.17
N VAL A 172 1.29 15.07 -10.89
CA VAL A 172 0.70 13.91 -10.21
C VAL A 172 -0.56 13.42 -10.94
N SER A 173 -1.43 14.35 -11.39
CA SER A 173 -2.64 14.00 -12.12
C SER A 173 -2.34 13.33 -13.47
N LYS A 174 -1.35 13.82 -14.22
CA LYS A 174 -0.95 13.23 -15.50
C LYS A 174 -0.28 11.87 -15.30
N TYR A 175 0.54 11.74 -14.28
CA TYR A 175 1.18 10.48 -13.90
C TYR A 175 0.13 9.42 -13.58
N GLU A 176 -0.85 9.77 -12.72
CA GLU A 176 -1.95 8.88 -12.36
C GLU A 176 -2.76 8.45 -13.58
N ARG A 177 -3.09 9.38 -14.49
CA ARG A 177 -3.80 9.09 -15.73
C ARG A 177 -3.03 8.12 -16.61
N ALA A 178 -1.73 8.36 -16.82
CA ALA A 178 -0.89 7.49 -17.63
C ALA A 178 -0.82 6.07 -17.06
N LEU A 179 -0.74 5.91 -15.73
CA LEU A 179 -0.79 4.58 -15.10
C LEU A 179 -2.14 3.87 -15.32
N ILE A 180 -3.25 4.61 -15.29
CA ILE A 180 -4.59 4.07 -15.57
C ILE A 180 -4.68 3.61 -17.04
N GLU A 181 -4.04 4.33 -17.96
CA GLU A 181 -3.92 3.98 -19.38
C GLU A 181 -2.93 2.83 -19.65
N GLY A 182 -2.37 2.20 -18.60
CA GLY A 182 -1.47 1.06 -18.73
C GLY A 182 -0.05 1.42 -19.16
N LYS A 183 0.36 2.68 -18.99
CA LYS A 183 1.74 3.11 -19.24
C LYS A 183 2.65 2.65 -18.13
N THR A 184 3.85 2.21 -18.52
CA THR A 184 4.90 1.88 -17.56
C THR A 184 5.23 3.08 -16.68
N VAL A 185 5.81 2.84 -15.51
CA VAL A 185 6.22 3.92 -14.57
C VAL A 185 7.12 4.94 -15.27
N ASP A 186 8.04 4.47 -16.12
CA ASP A 186 8.96 5.34 -16.85
C ASP A 186 8.25 6.18 -17.92
N GLU A 187 7.33 5.57 -18.67
CA GLU A 187 6.49 6.29 -19.63
C GLU A 187 5.56 7.28 -18.94
N ALA A 188 4.96 6.90 -17.81
CA ALA A 188 4.08 7.76 -17.04
C ALA A 188 4.83 8.98 -16.50
N ILE A 189 6.06 8.81 -16.00
CA ILE A 189 6.93 9.92 -15.59
C ILE A 189 7.25 10.83 -16.78
N ARG A 190 7.63 10.25 -17.92
CA ARG A 190 7.94 11.01 -19.13
C ARG A 190 6.73 11.81 -19.63
N ILE A 191 5.53 11.21 -19.62
CA ILE A 191 4.29 11.88 -20.02
C ILE A 191 3.96 13.00 -19.03
N ALA A 192 3.99 12.72 -17.73
CA ALA A 192 3.67 13.68 -16.69
C ALA A 192 4.63 14.88 -16.65
N SER A 193 5.92 14.64 -16.94
CA SER A 193 6.93 15.68 -17.01
C SER A 193 6.98 16.42 -18.34
N ASN A 194 6.18 16.03 -19.34
CA ASN A 194 6.35 16.44 -20.74
C ASN A 194 7.80 16.22 -21.24
N GLY A 195 8.43 15.13 -20.82
CA GLY A 195 9.81 14.76 -21.15
C GLY A 195 10.90 15.51 -20.39
N LYS A 196 10.56 16.36 -19.43
CA LYS A 196 11.53 17.20 -18.69
C LYS A 196 12.31 16.45 -17.61
N PHE A 197 11.74 15.37 -17.07
CA PHE A 197 12.35 14.59 -16.00
C PHE A 197 12.29 13.11 -16.34
N THR A 198 13.35 12.42 -15.98
CA THR A 198 13.46 10.96 -15.98
C THR A 198 13.09 10.41 -14.60
N GLU A 199 12.96 9.09 -14.53
CA GLU A 199 12.82 8.38 -13.26
C GLU A 199 13.98 8.65 -12.31
N ARG A 200 15.22 8.69 -12.83
CA ARG A 200 16.42 8.96 -12.03
C ARG A 200 16.34 10.32 -11.35
N ASP A 201 15.96 11.35 -12.10
CA ASP A 201 15.84 12.72 -11.58
C ASP A 201 14.84 12.77 -10.43
N LEU A 202 13.70 12.07 -10.57
CA LEU A 202 12.72 11.97 -9.52
C LEU A 202 13.24 11.22 -8.30
N ARG A 203 14.04 10.17 -8.44
CA ARG A 203 14.64 9.44 -7.30
C ARG A 203 15.73 10.22 -6.58
N GLU A 204 16.44 11.09 -7.29
CA GLU A 204 17.58 11.86 -6.76
C GLU A 204 17.18 13.23 -6.17
N CYS A 205 16.00 13.77 -6.48
CA CYS A 205 15.51 15.01 -5.86
C CYS A 205 15.33 14.88 -4.33
N THR A 206 16.25 15.42 -3.53
CA THR A 206 16.10 15.59 -2.07
C THR A 206 15.37 16.88 -1.73
#